data_AF-A0A9X2T210-F1
#
_entry.id   AF-A0A9X2T210-F1
#
_cell.length_a   1.000
_cell.length_b   1.000
_cell.length_c   1.000
_cell.angle_alpha   90.00
_cell.angle_beta   90.00
_cell.angle_gamma   90.00
#
_symmetry.space_group_name_H-M   'P 1'
#
loop_
_entity.id
_entity.type
_entity.pdbx_description
1 polymer ?
#
loop_
_entity_poly.entity_id
_entity_poly.type
_entity_poly.pdbx_seq_one_letter_code
_entity_poly.pdbx_strand_id
1 'polypeptide(L)'
;MEKENLSEQDLIVRDYLARQRTYLANDRTLLSFIRTSLYFLVSGTALMEVNALQHVRNLGWVAFALSLGTLILGIYSFFRVKKRLRKHYYQKM
;
A
#
# COMPACT_ATOMS: atom_id res chain seq x y z
N MET A 1 1.25 36.23 -25.36
CA MET A 1 0.95 34.93 -24.73
C MET A 1 1.10 33.88 -25.81
N GLU A 2 2.27 33.24 -25.85
CA GLU A 2 2.62 32.24 -26.86
C GLU A 2 1.84 30.95 -26.57
N LYS A 3 0.97 30.54 -27.50
CA LYS A 3 0.25 29.28 -27.37
C LYS A 3 1.19 28.17 -27.82
N GLU A 4 1.78 27.50 -26.83
CA GLU A 4 2.57 26.28 -27.00
C GLU A 4 1.70 25.22 -27.69
N ASN A 5 1.96 24.96 -28.98
CA ASN A 5 1.30 23.89 -29.74
C ASN A 5 1.93 22.56 -29.35
N LEU A 6 1.47 21.99 -28.24
CA LEU A 6 1.83 20.63 -27.82
C LEU A 6 1.34 19.64 -28.88
N SER A 7 2.28 18.90 -29.47
CA SER A 7 2.00 17.79 -30.38
C SER A 7 1.14 16.73 -29.67
N GLU A 8 0.18 16.12 -30.37
CA GLU A 8 -0.66 15.02 -29.86
C GLU A 8 0.17 13.89 -29.21
N GLN A 9 1.39 13.67 -29.70
CA GLN A 9 2.31 12.67 -29.15
C GLN A 9 2.83 13.05 -27.76
N ASP A 10 3.09 14.33 -27.50
CA ASP A 10 3.53 14.81 -26.19
C ASP A 10 2.42 14.67 -25.14
N LEU A 11 1.16 14.87 -25.56
CA LEU A 11 -0.01 14.64 -24.70
C LEU A 11 -0.11 13.16 -24.30
N ILE A 12 0.07 12.23 -25.24
CA ILE A 12 0.02 10.78 -24.99
C ILE A 12 1.15 10.33 -24.04
N VAL A 13 2.37 10.83 -24.24
CA VAL A 13 3.53 10.48 -23.39
C VAL A 13 3.35 11.03 -21.96
N ARG A 14 2.86 12.26 -21.82
CA ARG A 14 2.56 12.86 -20.51
C ARG A 14 1.49 12.07 -19.76
N ASP A 15 0.42 11.66 -20.44
CA ASP A 15 -0.63 10.84 -19.84
C ASP A 15 -0.14 9.44 -19.43
N TYR A 16 0.73 8.83 -20.25
CA TYR A 16 1.38 7.57 -19.90
C TYR A 16 2.24 7.72 -18.63
N LEU A 17 3.09 8.75 -18.59
CA LEU A 17 3.98 8.99 -17.46
C LEU A 17 3.21 9.37 -16.19
N ALA A 18 2.10 10.11 -16.30
CA ALA A 18 1.22 10.44 -15.19
C ALA A 18 0.55 9.18 -14.59
N ARG A 19 0.13 8.23 -15.44
CA ARG A 19 -0.40 6.93 -14.99
C ARG A 19 0.66 6.09 -14.29
N GLN A 20 1.87 6.00 -14.83
CA GLN A 20 2.97 5.27 -14.19
C GLN A 20 3.28 5.83 -12.79
N ARG A 21 3.31 7.16 -12.63
CA ARG A 21 3.52 7.79 -11.32
C ARG A 21 2.42 7.43 -10.32
N THR A 22 1.18 7.32 -10.76
CA THR A 22 0.05 6.91 -9.92
C THR A 22 0.14 5.44 -9.51
N TYR A 23 0.55 4.57 -10.44
CA TYR A 23 0.78 3.15 -10.16
C TYR A 23 1.91 2.94 -9.15
N LEU A 24 3.06 3.60 -9.35
CA LEU A 24 4.21 3.51 -8.46
C LEU A 24 3.91 4.06 -7.06
N ALA A 25 3.09 5.12 -6.95
CA ALA A 25 2.64 5.65 -5.68
C ALA A 25 1.71 4.66 -4.92
N ASN A 26 0.87 3.91 -5.64
CA ASN A 26 0.06 2.86 -5.04
C ASN A 26 0.92 1.69 -4.53
N ASP A 27 1.89 1.23 -5.33
CA ASP A 27 2.79 0.16 -4.92
C ASP A 27 3.63 0.56 -3.70
N ARG A 28 4.08 1.82 -3.63
CA ARG A 28 4.71 2.39 -2.44
C ARG A 28 3.80 2.31 -1.21
N THR A 29 2.53 2.65 -1.38
CA THR A 29 1.54 2.61 -0.29
C THR A 29 1.35 1.19 0.21
N LEU A 30 1.25 0.20 -0.70
CA LEU A 30 1.20 -1.21 -0.35
C LEU A 30 2.43 -1.67 0.43
N LEU A 31 3.63 -1.37 -0.08
CA LEU A 31 4.87 -1.74 0.58
C LEU A 31 4.99 -1.10 1.96
N SER A 32 4.46 0.10 2.15
CA SER A 32 4.41 0.75 3.47
C SER A 32 3.48 0.01 4.44
N PHE A 33 2.32 -0.46 3.99
CA PHE A 33 1.43 -1.28 4.82
C PHE A 33 2.07 -2.61 5.22
N ILE A 34 2.70 -3.30 4.27
CA ILE A 34 3.44 -4.55 4.53
C ILE A 34 4.55 -4.32 5.55
N ARG A 35 5.32 -3.25 5.38
CA ARG A 35 6.37 -2.85 6.31
C ARG A 35 5.81 -2.64 7.72
N THR A 36 4.72 -1.87 7.86
CA THR A 36 4.11 -1.62 9.17
C THR A 36 3.60 -2.91 9.82
N SER A 37 2.96 -3.83 9.07
CA SER A 37 2.51 -5.11 9.63
C SER A 37 3.68 -5.98 10.08
N LEU A 38 4.80 -5.99 9.34
CA LEU A 38 6.01 -6.72 9.74
C LEU A 38 6.61 -6.15 11.03
N TYR A 39 6.66 -4.82 11.18
CA TYR A 39 7.13 -4.21 12.43
C TYR A 39 6.24 -4.57 13.63
N PHE A 40 4.92 -4.59 13.45
CA PHE A 40 4.01 -5.04 14.52
C PHE A 40 4.18 -6.53 14.82
N LEU A 41 4.41 -7.37 13.81
CA LEU A 41 4.68 -8.79 14.00
C LEU A 41 5.96 -9.00 14.83
N VAL A 42 7.07 -8.39 14.40
CA VAL A 42 8.38 -8.50 15.08
C VAL A 42 8.33 -7.91 16.49
N SER A 43 7.67 -6.77 16.67
CA SER A 43 7.51 -6.15 17.98
C SER A 43 6.63 -7.01 18.89
N GLY A 44 5.56 -7.61 18.35
CA GLY A 44 4.69 -8.54 19.09
C GLY A 44 5.43 -9.80 19.53
N THR A 45 6.25 -10.40 18.66
CA THR A 45 7.08 -11.57 19.02
C THR A 45 8.15 -11.20 20.04
N ALA A 46 8.80 -10.04 19.92
CA ALA A 46 9.78 -9.56 20.89
C ALA A 46 9.14 -9.32 22.26
N LEU A 47 7.94 -8.73 22.30
CA LEU A 47 7.16 -8.52 23.52
C LEU A 47 6.73 -9.85 24.18
N MET A 48 6.48 -10.90 23.40
CA MET A 48 6.16 -12.24 23.93
C MET A 48 7.38 -12.94 24.55
N GLU A 49 8.58 -12.73 24.01
CA GLU A 49 9.83 -13.29 24.58
C GLU A 49 10.26 -12.61 25.88
N VAL A 50 9.79 -11.39 26.16
CA VAL A 50 10.05 -10.70 27.42
C VAL A 50 9.31 -11.41 28.56
N ASN A 51 9.96 -12.43 29.11
CA ASN A 51 9.51 -13.23 30.26
C ASN A 51 9.42 -12.43 31.57
N ALA A 52 9.82 -11.16 31.58
CA ALA A 52 9.91 -10.35 32.80
C ALA A 52 8.56 -9.81 33.31
N LEU A 53 7.53 -9.67 32.47
CA LEU A 53 6.23 -9.14 32.89
C LEU A 53 5.07 -10.03 32.41
N GLN A 54 4.43 -10.74 33.35
CA GLN A 54 3.18 -11.48 33.11
C GLN A 54 2.07 -10.59 32.49
N HIS A 55 2.10 -9.28 32.75
CA HIS A 55 1.17 -8.29 32.17
C HIS A 55 1.45 -7.96 30.69
N VAL A 56 2.71 -8.08 30.23
CA VAL A 56 3.09 -7.69 28.86
C VAL A 56 2.67 -8.75 27.84
N ARG A 57 2.45 -9.99 28.28
CA ARG A 57 1.94 -11.07 27.42
C ARG A 57 0.57 -10.73 26.81
N ASN A 58 -0.29 -10.00 27.53
CA ASN A 58 -1.57 -9.51 27.00
C ASN A 58 -1.37 -8.43 25.92
N LEU A 59 -0.38 -7.55 26.08
CA LEU A 59 -0.02 -6.54 25.06
C LEU A 59 0.51 -7.19 23.78
N GLY A 60 1.23 -8.31 23.88
CA GLY A 60 1.67 -9.10 22.73
C GLY A 60 0.50 -9.58 21.87
N TRP A 61 -0.59 -10.05 22.50
CA TRP A 61 -1.80 -10.49 21.78
C TRP A 61 -2.50 -9.34 21.05
N VAL A 62 -2.55 -8.15 21.67
CA VAL A 62 -3.07 -6.93 21.05
C VAL A 62 -2.21 -6.51 19.85
N ALA A 63 -0.88 -6.54 19.99
CA ALA A 63 0.04 -6.25 18.90
C ALA A 63 -0.11 -7.23 17.72
N PHE A 64 -0.34 -8.51 18.02
CA PHE A 64 -0.59 -9.53 17.02
C PHE A 64 -1.92 -9.31 16.27
N ALA A 65 -2.98 -8.96 17.00
CA ALA A 65 -4.26 -8.59 16.42
C ALA A 65 -4.14 -7.34 15.52
N LEU A 66 -3.37 -6.34 15.97
CA LEU A 66 -3.09 -5.13 15.18
C LEU A 66 -2.26 -5.43 13.92
N SER A 67 -1.28 -6.33 14.02
CA SER A 67 -0.50 -6.82 12.88
C SER A 67 -1.41 -7.45 11.82
N LEU A 68 -2.30 -8.36 12.24
CA LEU A 68 -3.24 -9.00 11.33
C LEU A 68 -4.23 -7.99 10.72
N GLY A 69 -4.73 -7.05 11.52
CA GLY A 69 -5.62 -5.99 11.05
C GLY A 69 -4.96 -5.07 10.01
N THR A 70 -3.73 -4.62 10.27
CA THR A 70 -2.97 -3.78 9.34
C THR A 70 -2.59 -4.52 8.06
N LEU A 71 -2.30 -5.82 8.14
CA LEU A 71 -2.06 -6.68 6.99
C LEU A 71 -3.32 -6.80 6.10
N ILE A 72 -4.49 -7.04 6.71
CA ILE A 72 -5.77 -7.10 6.00
C ILE A 72 -6.09 -5.76 5.32
N LEU A 73 -5.89 -4.63 6.01
CA LEU A 73 -6.06 -3.29 5.43
C LEU A 73 -5.11 -3.06 4.25
N GLY A 74 -3.86 -3.50 4.34
CA GLY A 74 -2.88 -3.43 3.26
C GLY A 74 -3.30 -4.24 2.04
N ILE A 75 -3.72 -5.49 2.23
CA ILE A 75 -4.22 -6.36 1.16
C ILE A 75 -5.50 -5.78 0.54
N TYR A 76 -6.43 -5.29 1.36
CA TYR A 76 -7.66 -4.67 0.89
C TYR A 76 -7.37 -3.41 0.05
N SER A 77 -6.42 -2.57 0.47
CA SER A 77 -5.97 -1.41 -0.29
C SER A 77 -5.40 -1.82 -1.66
N PHE A 78 -4.55 -2.85 -1.69
CA PHE A 78 -3.99 -3.40 -2.92
C PHE A 78 -5.08 -3.87 -3.89
N PHE A 79 -6.02 -4.68 -3.40
CA PHE A 79 -7.12 -5.18 -4.22
C PHE A 79 -8.04 -4.05 -4.69
N ARG A 80 -8.28 -3.02 -3.87
CA ARG A 80 -9.10 -1.86 -4.24
C ARG A 80 -8.48 -1.12 -5.43
N VAL A 81 -7.16 -0.90 -5.44
CA VAL A 81 -6.48 -0.22 -6.56
C VAL A 81 -6.32 -1.12 -7.78
N LYS A 82 -5.99 -2.40 -7.59
CA LYS A 82 -5.95 -3.39 -8.68
C LYS A 82 -7.31 -3.52 -9.38
N LYS A 83 -8.41 -3.46 -8.63
CA LYS A 83 -9.78 -3.52 -9.18
C LYS A 83 -10.16 -2.24 -9.94
N ARG A 84 -9.68 -1.06 -9.51
CA ARG A 84 -9.86 0.22 -10.23
C ARG A 84 -9.10 0.24 -11.55
N LEU A 85 -7.88 -0.28 -11.57
CA LEU A 85 -7.07 -0.37 -12.79
C LEU A 85 -7.72 -1.31 -13.83
N ARG A 86 -8.24 -2.45 -13.39
CA ARG A 86 -8.88 -3.43 -14.27
C ARG A 86 -10.21 -2.95 -14.87
N LYS A 87 -10.96 -2.08 -14.17
CA LYS A 87 -12.26 -1.58 -14.67
C LYS A 87 -12.12 -0.57 -15.82
N HIS A 88 -10.98 0.12 -15.96
CA HIS A 88 -10.73 1.03 -17.09
C HIS A 88 -10.09 0.34 -18.30
N TYR A 89 -9.55 -0.88 -18.14
CA TYR A 89 -8.89 -1.59 -19.23
C TYR A 89 -9.85 -2.29 -20.21
N TYR A 90 -11.15 -2.38 -19.89
CA TYR A 90 -12.14 -3.11 -20.72
C TYR A 90 -13.17 -2.21 -21.42
N GLN A 91 -12.99 -0.88 -21.41
CA GLN A 91 -13.83 0.06 -22.18
C GLN A 91 -13.10 0.70 -23.37
N LYS A 92 -11.85 0.33 -23.61
CA LYS A 92 -11.07 0.73 -24.80
C LYS A 92 -10.30 -0.46 -25.37
N MET A 93 -11.01 -1.54 -25.67
CA MET A 93 -10.63 -2.48 -26.73
C MET A 93 -11.82 -2.61 -27.65
#